data_AF-A0A9D5MTY2-F1
#
_entry.id   AF-A0A9D5MTY2-F1
#
_cell.length_a   1.000
_cell.length_b   1.000
_cell.length_c   1.000
_cell.angle_alpha   90.00
_cell.angle_beta   90.00
_cell.angle_gamma   90.00
#
_symmetry.space_group_name_H-M   'P 1'
#
loop_
_entity.id
_entity.type
_entity.pdbx_description
1 polymer ?
#
loop_
_entity_poly.entity_id
_entity_poly.type
_entity_poly.pdbx_seq_one_letter_code
_entity_poly.pdbx_strand_id
1 'polypeptide(L)'
;MDTKTQDKVSIYIFLVGLIFLVMKLTIPMDFGYPTYNSNGSVIPATQLYTLNTHYGATATYLGMTYGELGEEMRAYVDSGKLTMDGVRWDTRMDLFNDFIGLALMAYACFRLKKRRGTFFTLGYVSAVAAIVMKAVICLAPYVLSGERLMWVAFFIGIANFFMKVSVSYFFVAGLCQCLDRVNYRQDRRILLLVWFLMFVVQAIVGITTWVLVGGVTMAYNIILFFLTAWFVWKVVQMSEFAVRNEVAQQSLLEIYHNSDRYIRKMNYKEQKRLRKAANAEIRERRRKIEEAKRR
;
A
#
# COMPACT_ATOMS: atom_id res chain seq x y z
N MET A 1 -21.71 8.83 -7.19
CA MET A 1 -21.18 7.63 -6.49
C MET A 1 -21.02 7.99 -5.03
N ASP A 2 -21.60 7.21 -4.12
CA ASP A 2 -21.57 7.51 -2.68
C ASP A 2 -20.12 7.55 -2.15
N THR A 3 -19.83 8.45 -1.21
CA THR A 3 -18.45 8.73 -0.75
C THR A 3 -17.78 7.48 -0.17
N LYS A 4 -18.58 6.62 0.47
CA LYS A 4 -18.18 5.33 1.06
C LYS A 4 -17.73 4.31 0.00
N THR A 5 -18.42 4.26 -1.14
CA THR A 5 -18.08 3.36 -2.25
C THR A 5 -16.75 3.78 -2.87
N GLN A 6 -16.48 5.10 -2.94
CA GLN A 6 -15.21 5.62 -3.45
C GLN A 6 -14.02 5.31 -2.55
N ASP A 7 -14.20 5.34 -1.22
CA ASP A 7 -13.14 5.00 -0.27
C ASP A 7 -12.80 3.50 -0.33
N LYS A 8 -13.83 2.63 -0.43
CA LYS A 8 -13.62 1.18 -0.66
C LYS A 8 -12.86 0.90 -1.94
N VAL A 9 -13.27 1.52 -3.06
CA VAL A 9 -12.57 1.39 -4.34
C VAL A 9 -11.11 1.81 -4.22
N SER A 10 -10.82 2.88 -3.48
CA SER A 10 -9.43 3.33 -3.26
C SER A 10 -8.62 2.31 -2.45
N ILE A 11 -9.21 1.65 -1.45
CA ILE A 11 -8.57 0.56 -0.68
C ILE A 11 -8.28 -0.63 -1.59
N TYR A 12 -9.23 -1.05 -2.44
CA TYR A 12 -8.99 -2.15 -3.38
C TYR A 12 -7.90 -1.81 -4.39
N ILE A 13 -7.88 -0.58 -4.91
CA ILE A 13 -6.81 -0.13 -5.82
C ILE A 13 -5.44 -0.22 -5.14
N PHE A 14 -5.35 0.17 -3.86
CA PHE A 14 -4.11 0.02 -3.09
C PHE A 14 -3.68 -1.45 -2.99
N LEU A 15 -4.61 -2.35 -2.68
CA LEU A 15 -4.32 -3.79 -2.55
C LEU A 15 -3.87 -4.40 -3.88
N VAL A 16 -4.49 -4.02 -4.99
CA VAL A 16 -4.04 -4.43 -6.34
C VAL A 16 -2.63 -3.91 -6.59
N GLY A 17 -2.34 -2.66 -6.24
CA GLY A 17 -1.00 -2.10 -6.32
C GLY A 17 0.04 -2.87 -5.50
N LEU A 18 -0.32 -3.31 -4.29
CA LEU A 18 0.54 -4.14 -3.44
C LEU A 18 0.79 -5.53 -4.05
N ILE A 19 -0.23 -6.16 -4.63
CA ILE A 19 -0.11 -7.46 -5.31
C ILE A 19 0.88 -7.35 -6.47
N PHE A 20 0.75 -6.32 -7.29
CA PHE A 20 1.69 -6.01 -8.36
C PHE A 20 3.12 -5.92 -7.81
N LEU A 21 3.33 -5.14 -6.75
CA LEU A 21 4.64 -4.99 -6.09
C LEU A 21 5.25 -6.31 -5.57
N VAL A 22 4.42 -7.28 -5.19
CA VAL A 22 4.87 -8.60 -4.68
C VAL A 22 5.09 -9.60 -5.81
N MET A 23 4.25 -9.58 -6.85
CA MET A 23 4.38 -10.45 -8.01
C MET A 23 5.51 -9.95 -8.90
N LYS A 24 6.75 -10.38 -8.71
CA LYS A 24 7.85 -9.99 -9.61
C LYS A 24 7.59 -10.53 -11.04
N LEU A 25 7.10 -9.68 -11.95
CA LEU A 25 6.83 -10.07 -13.33
C LEU A 25 7.94 -9.49 -14.20
N THR A 26 8.99 -10.28 -14.39
CA THR A 26 10.14 -9.87 -15.20
C THR A 26 9.79 -9.91 -16.68
N ILE A 27 9.88 -8.76 -17.35
CA ILE A 27 9.77 -8.67 -18.81
C ILE A 27 11.19 -8.64 -19.37
N PRO A 28 11.54 -9.52 -20.34
CA PRO A 28 12.84 -9.44 -21.00
C PRO A 28 12.92 -8.11 -21.77
N MET A 29 13.99 -7.36 -21.54
CA MET A 29 14.23 -6.08 -22.20
C MET A 29 15.46 -6.25 -23.08
N ASP A 30 15.30 -6.00 -24.38
CA ASP A 30 16.31 -6.29 -25.42
C ASP A 30 17.46 -5.26 -25.50
N PHE A 31 17.63 -4.44 -24.46
CA PHE A 31 18.64 -3.39 -24.42
C PHE A 31 19.97 -3.97 -23.93
N GLY A 32 21.01 -3.91 -24.78
CA GLY A 32 22.36 -4.28 -24.39
C GLY A 32 22.89 -3.39 -23.26
N TYR A 33 23.51 -4.02 -22.25
CA TYR A 33 24.16 -3.29 -21.16
C TYR A 33 25.43 -2.58 -21.69
N PRO A 34 25.66 -1.30 -21.35
CA PRO A 34 26.87 -0.61 -21.79
C PRO A 34 28.12 -1.22 -21.15
N THR A 35 29.20 -1.19 -21.92
CA THR A 35 30.51 -1.79 -21.70
C THR A 35 30.92 -1.85 -20.23
N TYR A 36 31.05 -3.09 -19.73
CA TYR A 36 31.49 -3.36 -18.37
C TYR A 36 33.02 -3.25 -18.27
N ASN A 37 33.52 -2.49 -17.30
CA ASN A 37 34.94 -2.47 -16.93
C ASN A 37 35.08 -2.90 -15.46
N SER A 38 35.80 -3.99 -15.22
CA SER A 38 36.16 -4.48 -13.90
C SER A 38 37.35 -3.66 -13.41
N ASN A 39 37.11 -2.70 -12.53
CA ASN A 39 38.18 -2.18 -11.69
C ASN A 39 38.36 -3.20 -10.56
N GLY A 40 39.55 -3.78 -10.40
CA GLY A 40 39.85 -4.92 -9.50
C GLY A 40 39.67 -4.68 -7.99
N SER A 41 38.87 -3.68 -7.60
CA SER A 41 38.53 -3.27 -6.24
C SER A 41 37.30 -3.98 -5.65
N VAL A 42 36.46 -4.63 -6.47
CA VAL A 42 35.17 -5.20 -6.05
C VAL A 42 35.10 -6.69 -6.32
N ILE A 43 34.55 -7.47 -5.37
CA ILE A 43 34.28 -8.90 -5.54
C ILE A 43 33.27 -9.07 -6.70
N PRO A 44 33.64 -9.77 -7.80
CA PRO A 44 32.80 -9.90 -8.98
C PRO A 44 31.41 -10.49 -8.68
N ALA A 45 31.31 -11.37 -7.68
CA ALA A 45 30.05 -11.96 -7.24
C ALA A 45 29.08 -10.93 -6.65
N THR A 46 29.54 -10.04 -5.76
CA THR A 46 28.70 -9.01 -5.12
C THR A 46 28.15 -8.03 -6.16
N GLN A 47 28.98 -7.69 -7.14
CA GLN A 47 28.59 -6.85 -8.26
C GLN A 47 27.58 -7.55 -9.16
N LEU A 48 27.80 -8.81 -9.49
CA LEU A 48 26.86 -9.62 -10.28
C LEU A 48 25.50 -9.77 -9.59
N TYR A 49 25.45 -10.09 -8.29
CA TYR A 49 24.18 -10.27 -7.56
C TYR A 49 23.39 -8.97 -7.44
N THR A 50 24.07 -7.85 -7.21
CA THR A 50 23.43 -6.52 -7.13
C THR A 50 22.81 -6.16 -8.47
N LEU A 51 23.55 -6.35 -9.57
CA LEU A 51 23.06 -6.06 -10.92
C LEU A 51 21.98 -7.06 -11.37
N ASN A 52 22.07 -8.33 -10.98
CA ASN A 52 21.04 -9.33 -11.23
C ASN A 52 19.73 -8.93 -10.55
N THR A 53 19.79 -8.50 -9.29
CA THR A 53 18.58 -8.19 -8.54
C THR A 53 17.82 -6.98 -9.10
N HIS A 54 18.53 -6.00 -9.68
CA HIS A 54 17.89 -4.78 -10.21
C HIS A 54 17.60 -4.85 -11.71
N TYR A 55 18.42 -5.57 -12.48
CA TYR A 55 18.39 -5.56 -13.94
C TYR A 55 18.23 -6.95 -14.57
N GLY A 56 18.08 -8.00 -13.76
CA GLY A 56 17.88 -9.38 -14.21
C GLY A 56 19.09 -9.99 -14.88
N ALA A 57 20.26 -9.40 -14.68
CA ALA A 57 21.54 -9.85 -15.20
C ALA A 57 21.84 -11.31 -14.79
N THR A 58 21.68 -12.24 -15.73
CA THR A 58 22.18 -13.60 -15.57
C THR A 58 23.60 -13.69 -16.10
N ALA A 59 24.48 -14.39 -15.40
CA ALA A 59 25.79 -14.77 -15.92
C ALA A 59 25.72 -16.19 -16.50
N THR A 60 25.91 -16.34 -17.81
CA THR A 60 26.24 -17.64 -18.41
C THR A 60 27.74 -17.69 -18.63
N TYR A 61 28.49 -18.47 -17.85
CA TYR A 61 29.90 -18.74 -18.12
C TYR A 61 30.00 -19.49 -19.45
N LEU A 62 30.36 -18.81 -20.54
CA LEU A 62 30.76 -19.47 -21.78
C LEU A 62 32.23 -19.86 -21.60
N GLY A 63 32.51 -21.16 -21.68
CA GLY A 63 33.80 -21.75 -21.35
C GLY A 63 34.98 -20.96 -21.95
N MET A 64 35.84 -20.46 -21.07
CA MET A 64 37.08 -19.82 -21.48
C MET A 64 38.08 -20.88 -21.93
N THR A 65 38.11 -21.16 -23.23
CA THR A 65 39.36 -21.52 -23.91
C THR A 65 39.54 -20.52 -25.04
N TYR A 66 40.50 -19.60 -24.88
CA TYR A 66 40.77 -18.45 -25.74
C TYR A 66 41.05 -18.78 -27.24
N GLY A 67 41.00 -20.05 -27.65
CA GLY A 67 41.29 -20.55 -29.00
C GLY A 67 40.08 -20.99 -29.83
N GLU A 68 38.89 -21.14 -29.24
CA GLU A 68 37.70 -21.67 -29.94
C GLU A 68 36.49 -20.74 -29.81
N LEU A 69 36.63 -19.49 -30.27
CA LEU A 69 35.45 -18.65 -30.48
C LEU A 69 34.62 -19.25 -31.63
N GLY A 70 33.52 -19.93 -31.31
CA GLY A 70 32.53 -20.37 -32.30
C GLY A 70 31.91 -19.18 -33.06
N GLU A 71 31.46 -19.41 -34.30
CA GLU A 71 30.94 -18.35 -35.21
C GLU A 71 29.80 -17.52 -34.58
N GLU A 72 28.95 -18.11 -33.75
CA GLU A 72 27.91 -17.39 -33.02
C GLU A 72 28.47 -16.31 -32.08
N MET A 73 29.65 -16.55 -31.49
CA MET A 73 30.31 -15.60 -30.58
C MET A 73 30.92 -14.42 -31.32
N ARG A 74 31.47 -14.62 -32.53
CA ARG A 74 31.92 -13.52 -33.40
C ARG A 74 30.76 -12.64 -33.85
N ALA A 75 29.67 -13.25 -34.32
CA ALA A 75 28.47 -12.51 -34.74
C ALA A 75 27.85 -11.71 -33.59
N TYR A 76 27.93 -12.21 -32.35
CA TYR A 76 27.40 -11.52 -31.16
C TYR A 76 28.30 -10.38 -30.68
N VAL A 77 29.62 -10.57 -30.67
CA VAL A 77 30.60 -9.49 -30.38
C VAL A 77 30.51 -8.39 -31.45
N ASP A 78 30.42 -8.76 -32.71
CA ASP A 78 30.27 -7.82 -33.84
C ASP A 78 28.90 -7.09 -33.81
N SER A 79 27.88 -7.65 -33.15
CA SER A 79 26.58 -6.99 -32.93
C SER A 79 26.61 -5.92 -31.83
N GLY A 80 27.74 -5.72 -31.15
CA GLY A 80 27.89 -4.74 -30.06
C GLY A 80 27.27 -5.19 -28.72
N LYS A 81 26.79 -6.43 -28.61
CA LYS A 81 26.28 -7.00 -27.35
C LYS A 81 27.45 -7.52 -26.52
N LEU A 82 27.86 -6.70 -25.56
CA LEU A 82 29.12 -6.82 -24.82
C LEU A 82 29.11 -7.98 -23.82
N THR A 83 30.00 -8.94 -24.04
CA THR A 83 30.31 -10.05 -23.11
C THR A 83 31.35 -9.61 -22.08
N MET A 84 31.21 -10.10 -20.85
CA MET A 84 32.15 -9.87 -19.74
C MET A 84 32.93 -11.16 -19.50
N ASP A 85 34.22 -11.25 -19.82
CA ASP A 85 35.03 -12.45 -19.49
C ASP A 85 34.38 -13.78 -19.98
N GLY A 86 33.73 -13.76 -21.15
CA GLY A 86 32.94 -14.91 -21.66
C GLY A 86 31.53 -15.04 -21.07
N VAL A 87 30.99 -14.01 -20.41
CA VAL A 87 29.68 -14.04 -19.76
C VAL A 87 28.66 -13.20 -20.51
N ARG A 88 27.58 -13.85 -20.99
CA ARG A 88 26.41 -13.22 -21.62
C ARG A 88 25.52 -12.56 -20.57
N TRP A 89 25.10 -11.31 -20.82
CA TRP A 89 24.15 -10.57 -19.98
C TRP A 89 22.80 -10.48 -20.69
N ASP A 90 21.79 -11.22 -20.22
CA ASP A 90 20.40 -10.99 -20.61
C ASP A 90 19.76 -10.07 -19.56
N THR A 91 19.44 -8.82 -19.91
CA THR A 91 18.76 -7.90 -18.99
C THR A 91 17.26 -8.18 -18.93
N ARG A 92 16.75 -8.48 -17.74
CA ARG A 92 15.32 -8.58 -17.46
C ARG A 92 14.98 -7.55 -16.40
N MET A 93 14.47 -6.39 -16.83
CA MET A 93 14.06 -5.36 -15.88
C MET A 93 12.61 -5.61 -15.43
N ASP A 94 12.40 -5.74 -14.12
CA ASP A 94 11.08 -5.71 -13.49
C ASP A 94 10.61 -4.24 -13.40
N LEU A 95 10.33 -3.66 -14.57
CA LEU A 95 9.96 -2.25 -14.74
C LEU A 95 8.44 -2.09 -14.62
N PHE A 96 7.70 -2.83 -15.41
CA PHE A 96 6.27 -2.57 -15.61
C PHE A 96 5.47 -2.78 -14.32
N ASN A 97 5.82 -3.80 -13.56
CA ASN A 97 5.06 -4.18 -12.40
C ASN A 97 5.26 -3.23 -11.21
N ASP A 98 6.52 -2.95 -10.86
CA ASP A 98 6.87 -2.03 -9.77
C ASP A 98 6.30 -0.61 -10.00
N PHE A 99 6.36 -0.11 -11.23
CA PHE A 99 5.83 1.22 -11.58
C PHE A 99 4.31 1.28 -11.47
N ILE A 100 3.60 0.28 -12.01
CA ILE A 100 2.14 0.21 -11.92
C ILE A 100 1.70 0.04 -10.47
N GLY A 101 2.35 -0.86 -9.73
CA GLY A 101 2.07 -1.10 -8.32
C GLY A 101 2.18 0.18 -7.49
N LEU A 102 3.30 0.89 -7.61
CA LEU A 102 3.53 2.16 -6.92
C LEU A 102 2.58 3.27 -7.39
N ALA A 103 2.26 3.35 -8.68
CA ALA A 103 1.32 4.34 -9.21
C ALA A 103 -0.10 4.12 -8.68
N LEU A 104 -0.57 2.87 -8.60
CA LEU A 104 -1.86 2.51 -8.02
C LEU A 104 -1.91 2.84 -6.52
N MET A 105 -0.84 2.51 -5.77
CA MET A 105 -0.72 2.86 -4.36
C MET A 105 -0.72 4.39 -4.15
N ALA A 106 0.03 5.14 -4.97
CA ALA A 106 0.05 6.60 -4.93
C ALA A 106 -1.33 7.18 -5.23
N TYR A 107 -2.04 6.69 -6.25
CA TYR A 107 -3.38 7.14 -6.58
C TYR A 107 -4.38 6.87 -5.45
N ALA A 108 -4.32 5.69 -4.84
CA ALA A 108 -5.16 5.34 -3.69
C ALA A 108 -4.88 6.25 -2.49
N CYS A 109 -3.61 6.45 -2.11
CA CYS A 109 -3.23 7.37 -1.04
C CYS A 109 -3.63 8.82 -1.37
N PHE A 110 -3.54 9.26 -2.62
CA PHE A 110 -3.97 10.60 -3.05
C PHE A 110 -5.49 10.80 -2.92
N ARG A 111 -6.29 9.78 -3.22
CA ARG A 111 -7.75 9.84 -3.01
C ARG A 111 -8.10 9.89 -1.53
N LEU A 112 -7.42 9.07 -0.72
CA LEU A 112 -7.67 8.96 0.72
C LEU A 112 -7.13 10.17 1.51
N LYS A 113 -6.01 10.79 1.09
CA LYS A 113 -5.45 11.98 1.78
C LYS A 113 -6.40 13.16 1.79
N LYS A 114 -7.19 13.34 0.72
CA LYS A 114 -8.15 14.44 0.60
C LYS A 114 -9.28 14.35 1.63
N ARG A 115 -9.43 13.19 2.28
CA ARG A 115 -10.53 12.87 3.19
C ARG A 115 -10.09 12.47 4.60
N ARG A 116 -8.91 11.85 4.77
CA ARG A 116 -8.56 11.14 6.01
C ARG A 116 -7.11 11.34 6.51
N GLY A 117 -6.62 12.57 6.50
CA GLY A 117 -5.52 12.99 7.40
C GLY A 117 -4.09 12.76 6.92
N THR A 118 -3.15 13.02 7.84
CA THR A 118 -1.70 13.18 7.59
C THR A 118 -1.02 11.89 7.11
N PHE A 119 -1.44 10.72 7.60
CA PHE A 119 -0.81 9.44 7.26
C PHE A 119 -0.95 9.07 5.78
N PHE A 120 -2.13 9.26 5.16
CA PHE A 120 -2.27 9.03 3.72
C PHE A 120 -1.50 10.04 2.86
N THR A 121 -1.23 11.25 3.40
CA THR A 121 -0.35 12.23 2.73
C THR A 121 1.09 11.75 2.73
N LEU A 122 1.58 11.25 3.87
CA LEU A 122 2.91 10.65 3.98
C LEU A 122 3.04 9.41 3.08
N GLY A 123 2.02 8.55 3.07
CA GLY A 123 1.98 7.40 2.15
C GLY A 123 2.04 7.79 0.67
N TYR A 124 1.33 8.85 0.27
CA TYR A 124 1.41 9.39 -1.09
C TYR A 124 2.82 9.91 -1.42
N VAL A 125 3.43 10.70 -0.52
CA VAL A 125 4.78 11.26 -0.74
C VAL A 125 5.82 10.14 -0.83
N SER A 126 5.76 9.15 0.06
CA SER A 126 6.65 7.98 0.02
C SER A 126 6.48 7.19 -1.28
N ALA A 127 5.26 7.08 -1.83
CA ALA A 127 5.02 6.35 -3.07
C ALA A 127 5.61 7.10 -4.27
N VAL A 128 5.43 8.42 -4.33
CA VAL A 128 6.05 9.25 -5.37
C VAL A 128 7.57 9.19 -5.27
N ALA A 129 8.15 9.25 -4.06
CA ALA A 129 9.59 9.12 -3.87
C ALA A 129 10.12 7.75 -4.33
N ALA A 130 9.40 6.66 -4.03
CA ALA A 130 9.75 5.31 -4.51
C ALA A 130 9.74 5.24 -6.05
N ILE A 131 8.76 5.86 -6.71
CA ILE A 131 8.69 5.92 -8.18
C ILE A 131 9.91 6.64 -8.75
N VAL A 132 10.28 7.79 -8.18
CA VAL A 132 11.47 8.55 -8.63
C VAL A 132 12.73 7.73 -8.44
N MET A 133 12.92 7.10 -7.26
CA MET A 133 14.09 6.26 -7.01
C MET A 133 14.16 5.06 -7.96
N LYS A 134 13.01 4.43 -8.26
CA LYS A 134 12.95 3.33 -9.24
C LYS A 134 13.34 3.82 -10.64
N ALA A 135 12.85 5.00 -11.06
CA ALA A 135 13.23 5.60 -12.34
C ALA A 135 14.75 5.88 -12.42
N VAL A 136 15.34 6.40 -11.34
CA VAL A 136 16.79 6.63 -11.27
C VAL A 136 17.56 5.32 -11.39
N ILE A 137 17.16 4.25 -10.68
CA ILE A 137 17.78 2.92 -10.83
C ILE A 137 17.68 2.46 -12.28
N CYS A 138 16.52 2.59 -12.92
CA CYS A 138 16.33 2.14 -14.30
C CYS A 138 17.15 2.94 -15.33
N LEU A 139 17.42 4.22 -15.06
CA LEU A 139 18.22 5.07 -15.93
C LEU A 139 19.74 4.99 -15.62
N ALA A 140 20.12 4.53 -14.43
CA ALA A 140 21.51 4.50 -13.99
C ALA A 140 22.45 3.72 -14.94
N PRO A 141 22.04 2.57 -15.55
CA PRO A 141 22.87 1.87 -16.51
C PRO A 141 23.27 2.70 -17.74
N TYR A 142 22.49 3.69 -18.15
CA TYR A 142 22.80 4.49 -19.34
C TYR A 142 23.86 5.57 -19.10
N VAL A 143 24.12 5.89 -17.84
CA VAL A 143 25.01 7.00 -17.43
C VAL A 143 26.25 6.48 -16.70
N LEU A 144 26.13 5.35 -16.00
CA LEU A 144 27.16 4.78 -15.15
C LEU A 144 27.47 3.35 -15.60
N SER A 145 28.70 2.90 -15.37
CA SER A 145 29.14 1.53 -15.63
C SER A 145 30.06 1.01 -14.52
N GLY A 146 30.31 -0.29 -14.50
CA GLY A 146 31.23 -0.94 -13.58
C GLY A 146 30.86 -0.73 -12.10
N GLU A 147 31.87 -0.49 -11.26
CA GLU A 147 31.72 -0.36 -9.80
C GLU A 147 30.78 0.79 -9.38
N ARG A 148 30.81 1.92 -10.08
CA ARG A 148 29.98 3.09 -9.73
C ARG A 148 28.50 2.78 -9.84
N LEU A 149 28.12 2.04 -10.88
CA LEU A 149 26.76 1.60 -11.08
C LEU A 149 26.30 0.61 -10.01
N MET A 150 27.19 -0.28 -9.55
CA MET A 150 26.90 -1.20 -8.44
C MET A 150 26.54 -0.42 -7.17
N TRP A 151 27.40 0.49 -6.73
CA TRP A 151 27.18 1.25 -5.49
C TRP A 151 25.92 2.12 -5.58
N VAL A 152 25.70 2.79 -6.71
CA VAL A 152 24.49 3.59 -6.94
C VAL A 152 23.23 2.72 -6.93
N ALA A 153 23.24 1.58 -7.63
CA ALA A 153 22.12 0.64 -7.63
C ALA A 153 21.85 0.07 -6.23
N PHE A 154 22.91 -0.24 -5.47
CA PHE A 154 22.80 -0.77 -4.11
C PHE A 154 22.16 0.25 -3.14
N PHE A 155 22.71 1.46 -3.03
CA PHE A 155 22.21 2.46 -2.08
C PHE A 155 20.82 2.98 -2.45
N ILE A 156 20.58 3.25 -3.75
CA ILE A 156 19.25 3.68 -4.20
C ILE A 156 18.27 2.51 -4.12
N GLY A 157 18.71 1.28 -4.35
CA GLY A 157 17.92 0.06 -4.16
C GLY A 157 17.42 -0.09 -2.72
N ILE A 158 18.31 0.09 -1.74
CA ILE A 158 17.97 0.12 -0.31
C ILE A 158 16.98 1.25 0.00
N ALA A 159 17.26 2.46 -0.47
CA ALA A 159 16.38 3.61 -0.23
C ALA A 159 14.98 3.39 -0.81
N ASN A 160 14.89 2.84 -2.03
CA ASN A 160 13.64 2.49 -2.69
C ASN A 160 12.87 1.41 -1.89
N PHE A 161 13.57 0.40 -1.37
CA PHE A 161 12.97 -0.61 -0.50
C PHE A 161 12.34 0.02 0.75
N PHE A 162 13.06 0.90 1.46
CA PHE A 162 12.52 1.60 2.62
C PHE A 162 11.32 2.50 2.29
N MET A 163 11.32 3.13 1.12
CA MET A 163 10.18 3.93 0.66
C MET A 163 8.95 3.05 0.41
N LYS A 164 9.09 1.90 -0.28
CA LYS A 164 8.01 0.93 -0.49
C LYS A 164 7.40 0.46 0.84
N VAL A 165 8.25 0.16 1.83
CA VAL A 165 7.83 -0.24 3.18
C VAL A 165 7.07 0.90 3.86
N SER A 166 7.58 2.12 3.77
CA SER A 166 6.98 3.32 4.36
C SER A 166 5.58 3.60 3.79
N VAL A 167 5.37 3.42 2.48
CA VAL A 167 4.03 3.55 1.85
C VAL A 167 3.05 2.57 2.49
N SER A 168 3.44 1.30 2.58
CA SER A 168 2.58 0.25 3.17
C SER A 168 2.28 0.52 4.65
N TYR A 169 3.29 0.97 5.42
CA TYR A 169 3.13 1.34 6.83
C TYR A 169 2.16 2.49 7.01
N PHE A 170 2.37 3.60 6.29
CA PHE A 170 1.51 4.78 6.41
C PHE A 170 0.08 4.51 5.97
N PHE A 171 -0.11 3.63 4.98
CA PHE A 171 -1.44 3.15 4.61
C PHE A 171 -2.10 2.35 5.74
N VAL A 172 -1.41 1.37 6.33
CA VAL A 172 -1.93 0.57 7.45
C VAL A 172 -2.22 1.45 8.67
N ALA A 173 -1.31 2.35 9.01
CA ALA A 173 -1.49 3.31 10.10
C ALA A 173 -2.71 4.22 9.84
N GLY A 174 -2.86 4.72 8.61
CA GLY A 174 -4.04 5.48 8.19
C GLY A 174 -5.35 4.69 8.31
N LEU A 175 -5.35 3.40 7.94
CA LEU A 175 -6.50 2.51 8.16
C LEU A 175 -6.79 2.29 9.64
N CYS A 176 -5.77 2.09 10.48
CA CYS A 176 -5.93 1.94 11.92
C CYS A 176 -6.52 3.20 12.58
N GLN A 177 -6.17 4.40 12.10
CA GLN A 177 -6.80 5.64 12.56
C GLN A 177 -8.27 5.73 12.16
N CYS A 178 -8.66 5.17 11.02
CA CYS A 178 -10.06 5.12 10.61
C CYS A 178 -10.89 4.17 11.50
N LEU A 179 -10.24 3.25 12.22
CA LEU A 179 -10.86 2.18 13.01
C LEU A 179 -10.84 2.48 14.52
N ASP A 180 -10.80 3.75 14.93
CA ASP A 180 -10.40 4.16 16.29
C ASP A 180 -11.35 3.78 17.45
N ARG A 181 -12.36 2.95 17.22
CA ARG A 181 -13.27 2.51 18.29
C ARG A 181 -12.65 1.41 19.14
N VAL A 182 -13.05 1.38 20.42
CA VAL A 182 -12.61 0.40 21.43
C VAL A 182 -12.82 -1.04 20.94
N ASN A 183 -13.92 -1.29 20.22
CA ASN A 183 -14.27 -2.61 19.70
C ASN A 183 -13.28 -3.17 18.67
N TYR A 184 -12.46 -2.33 18.03
CA TYR A 184 -11.52 -2.74 16.98
C TYR A 184 -10.06 -2.80 17.45
N ARG A 185 -9.82 -2.82 18.76
CA ARG A 185 -8.46 -2.82 19.33
C ARG A 185 -7.68 -4.09 18.98
N GLN A 186 -8.32 -5.26 19.08
CA GLN A 186 -7.70 -6.55 18.74
C GLN A 186 -7.42 -6.63 17.24
N ASP A 187 -8.38 -6.23 16.42
CA ASP A 187 -8.26 -6.20 14.96
C ASP A 187 -7.09 -5.32 14.50
N ARG A 188 -6.95 -4.09 15.03
CA ARG A 188 -5.81 -3.21 14.72
C ARG A 188 -4.46 -3.84 15.06
N ARG A 189 -4.35 -4.54 16.20
CA ARG A 189 -3.13 -5.24 16.59
C ARG A 189 -2.80 -6.37 15.62
N ILE A 190 -3.80 -7.16 15.22
CA ILE A 190 -3.60 -8.25 14.26
C ILE A 190 -3.15 -7.69 12.90
N LEU A 191 -3.75 -6.60 12.43
CA LEU A 191 -3.36 -5.97 11.17
C LEU A 191 -1.91 -5.48 11.18
N LEU A 192 -1.50 -4.80 12.26
CA LEU A 192 -0.12 -4.34 12.43
C LEU A 192 0.86 -5.52 12.53
N LEU A 193 0.47 -6.59 13.21
CA LEU A 193 1.30 -7.80 13.35
C LEU A 193 1.48 -8.51 12.00
N VAL A 194 0.40 -8.69 11.23
CA VAL A 194 0.46 -9.30 9.89
C VAL A 194 1.30 -8.45 8.94
N TRP A 195 1.14 -7.12 8.98
CA TRP A 195 1.99 -6.20 8.21
C TRP A 195 3.47 -6.32 8.59
N PHE A 196 3.77 -6.35 9.89
CA PHE A 196 5.15 -6.47 10.39
C PHE A 196 5.78 -7.81 9.96
N LEU A 197 5.04 -8.91 10.09
CA LEU A 197 5.50 -10.23 9.67
C LEU A 197 5.78 -10.30 8.17
N MET A 198 4.88 -9.73 7.35
CA MET A 198 5.07 -9.60 5.90
C MET A 198 6.34 -8.82 5.56
N PHE A 199 6.57 -7.70 6.24
CA PHE A 199 7.79 -6.89 6.05
C PHE A 199 9.07 -7.65 6.42
N VAL A 200 9.10 -8.30 7.59
CA VAL A 200 10.29 -9.07 8.03
C VAL A 200 10.64 -10.14 7.01
N VAL A 201 9.65 -10.89 6.51
CA VAL A 201 9.88 -11.89 5.47
C VAL A 201 10.38 -11.23 4.18
N GLN A 202 9.83 -10.10 3.77
CA GLN A 202 10.27 -9.38 2.57
C GLN A 202 11.70 -8.84 2.69
N ALA A 203 12.12 -8.38 3.88
CA ALA A 203 13.48 -7.96 4.16
C ALA A 203 14.45 -9.15 4.09
N ILE A 204 14.08 -10.31 4.65
CA ILE A 204 14.87 -11.54 4.56
C ILE A 204 15.01 -11.99 3.10
N VAL A 205 13.93 -11.97 2.32
CA VAL A 205 13.97 -12.24 0.87
C VAL A 205 14.92 -11.28 0.16
N GLY A 206 14.82 -9.97 0.43
CA GLY A 206 15.69 -8.96 -0.18
C GLY A 206 17.17 -9.21 0.10
N ILE A 207 17.53 -9.40 1.37
CA ILE A 207 18.92 -9.67 1.79
C ILE A 207 19.43 -10.99 1.19
N THR A 208 18.62 -12.05 1.21
CA THR A 208 19.01 -13.34 0.62
C THR A 208 19.17 -13.26 -0.90
N THR A 209 18.33 -12.49 -1.60
CA THR A 209 18.52 -12.25 -3.05
C THR A 209 19.77 -11.44 -3.37
N TRP A 210 20.21 -10.55 -2.47
CA TRP A 210 21.43 -9.76 -2.66
C TRP A 210 22.72 -10.53 -2.32
N VAL A 211 22.63 -11.58 -1.51
CA VAL A 211 23.79 -12.30 -0.94
C VAL A 211 23.91 -13.75 -1.44
N LEU A 212 22.84 -14.44 -1.86
CA LEU A 212 22.80 -15.91 -2.02
C LEU A 212 22.01 -16.46 -3.23
N VAL A 213 22.34 -17.71 -3.59
CA VAL A 213 21.87 -18.49 -4.75
C VAL A 213 20.39 -18.92 -4.63
N GLY A 214 19.69 -18.91 -5.76
CA GLY A 214 18.22 -18.86 -5.93
C GLY A 214 17.33 -20.00 -5.40
N GLY A 215 17.87 -21.04 -4.75
CA GLY A 215 17.04 -22.12 -4.18
C GLY A 215 16.27 -21.70 -2.92
N VAL A 216 16.95 -20.98 -2.02
CA VAL A 216 16.38 -20.49 -0.76
C VAL A 216 15.36 -19.37 -1.00
N THR A 217 15.56 -18.57 -2.05
CA THR A 217 14.66 -17.46 -2.41
C THR A 217 13.28 -17.93 -2.87
N MET A 218 13.17 -19.13 -3.47
CA MET A 218 11.88 -19.65 -3.91
C MET A 218 10.96 -20.01 -2.73
N ALA A 219 11.49 -20.67 -1.70
CA ALA A 219 10.74 -20.99 -0.50
C ALA A 219 10.24 -19.73 0.22
N TYR A 220 11.08 -18.71 0.34
CA TYR A 220 10.67 -17.45 0.95
C TYR A 220 9.65 -16.67 0.10
N ASN A 221 9.72 -16.73 -1.23
CA ASN A 221 8.71 -16.12 -2.11
C ASN A 221 7.33 -16.77 -1.92
N ILE A 222 7.26 -18.08 -1.70
CA ILE A 222 6.00 -18.79 -1.38
C ILE A 222 5.43 -18.30 -0.05
N ILE A 223 6.27 -18.20 1.00
CA ILE A 223 5.86 -17.69 2.31
C ILE A 223 5.35 -16.24 2.18
N LEU A 224 6.08 -15.40 1.44
CA LEU A 224 5.70 -14.00 1.19
C LEU A 224 4.35 -13.90 0.48
N PHE A 225 4.08 -14.79 -0.50
CA PHE A 225 2.80 -14.84 -1.19
C PHE A 225 1.64 -15.13 -0.22
N PHE A 226 1.76 -16.17 0.61
CA PHE A 226 0.72 -16.51 1.60
C PHE A 226 0.51 -15.41 2.64
N LEU A 227 1.59 -14.78 3.13
CA LEU A 227 1.50 -13.64 4.04
C LEU A 227 0.82 -12.43 3.40
N THR A 228 1.13 -12.15 2.13
CA THR A 228 0.49 -11.07 1.38
C THR A 228 -0.99 -11.36 1.17
N ALA A 229 -1.36 -12.59 0.81
CA ALA A 229 -2.74 -13.01 0.68
C ALA A 229 -3.51 -12.88 2.02
N TRP A 230 -2.86 -13.27 3.13
CA TRP A 230 -3.43 -13.12 4.47
C TRP A 230 -3.63 -11.65 4.84
N PHE A 231 -2.63 -10.80 4.56
CA PHE A 231 -2.72 -9.35 4.75
C PHE A 231 -3.89 -8.74 3.95
N VAL A 232 -3.97 -9.05 2.65
CA VAL A 232 -5.06 -8.61 1.77
C VAL A 232 -6.41 -9.04 2.32
N TRP A 233 -6.56 -10.31 2.70
CA TRP A 233 -7.80 -10.82 3.30
C TRP A 233 -8.19 -10.06 4.56
N LYS A 234 -7.22 -9.77 5.44
CA LYS A 234 -7.48 -8.99 6.66
C LYS A 234 -7.90 -7.55 6.37
N VAL A 235 -7.27 -6.88 5.42
CA VAL A 235 -7.67 -5.51 5.02
C VAL A 235 -9.09 -5.51 4.43
N VAL A 236 -9.43 -6.48 3.59
CA VAL A 236 -10.78 -6.60 3.02
C VAL A 236 -11.82 -6.83 4.11
N GLN A 237 -11.58 -7.79 5.00
CA GLN A 237 -12.45 -8.10 6.14
C GLN A 237 -12.75 -6.84 6.97
N MET A 238 -11.71 -6.05 7.27
CA MET A 238 -11.82 -4.79 8.02
C MET A 238 -12.59 -3.70 7.27
N SER A 239 -12.36 -3.58 5.96
CA SER A 239 -13.04 -2.59 5.12
C SER A 239 -14.56 -2.83 5.06
N GLU A 240 -14.99 -4.09 5.14
CA GLU A 240 -16.40 -4.45 5.22
C GLU A 240 -17.02 -4.15 6.59
N PHE A 241 -16.26 -4.37 7.67
CA PHE A 241 -16.71 -4.09 9.03
C PHE A 241 -16.84 -2.60 9.31
N ALA A 242 -15.91 -1.77 8.81
CA ALA A 242 -15.99 -0.32 8.93
C ALA A 242 -17.29 0.23 8.34
N VAL A 243 -17.71 -0.28 7.18
CA VAL A 243 -18.95 0.18 6.52
C VAL A 243 -20.21 -0.35 7.20
N ARG A 244 -20.22 -1.59 7.70
CA ARG A 244 -21.38 -2.14 8.45
C ARG A 244 -21.64 -1.37 9.75
N ASN A 245 -20.60 -1.02 10.50
CA ASN A 245 -20.76 -0.32 11.78
C ASN A 245 -21.13 1.17 11.63
N GLU A 246 -20.77 1.82 10.54
CA GLU A 246 -21.26 3.18 10.25
C GLU A 246 -22.75 3.17 9.89
N VAL A 247 -23.23 2.20 9.11
CA VAL A 247 -24.66 2.07 8.78
C VAL A 247 -25.49 1.79 10.04
N ALA A 248 -25.02 0.88 10.89
CA ALA A 248 -25.67 0.57 12.16
C ALA A 248 -25.70 1.79 13.12
N GLN A 249 -24.73 2.68 13.02
CA GLN A 249 -24.74 3.91 13.83
C GLN A 249 -25.61 5.01 13.26
N GLN A 250 -25.66 5.17 11.94
CA GLN A 250 -26.58 6.12 11.31
C GLN A 250 -28.03 5.76 11.63
N SER A 251 -28.37 4.46 11.60
CA SER A 251 -29.70 4.01 12.01
C SER A 251 -29.96 4.24 13.50
N LEU A 252 -29.00 3.99 14.39
CA LEU A 252 -29.14 4.30 15.82
C LEU A 252 -29.30 5.80 16.09
N LEU A 253 -28.57 6.66 15.39
CA LEU A 253 -28.70 8.12 15.47
C LEU A 253 -30.07 8.58 14.97
N GLU A 254 -30.57 8.01 13.86
CA GLU A 254 -31.91 8.30 13.36
C GLU A 254 -33.00 7.86 14.35
N ILE A 255 -32.85 6.68 14.95
CA ILE A 255 -33.75 6.18 16.00
C ILE A 255 -33.75 7.14 17.20
N TYR A 256 -32.57 7.57 17.66
CA TYR A 256 -32.44 8.52 18.77
C TYR A 256 -33.04 9.89 18.44
N HIS A 257 -32.82 10.38 17.21
CA HIS A 257 -33.34 11.67 16.78
C HIS A 257 -34.87 11.66 16.61
N ASN A 258 -35.43 10.51 16.24
CA ASN A 258 -36.87 10.27 16.15
C ASN A 258 -37.51 10.10 17.53
N SER A 259 -36.85 9.41 18.46
CA SER A 259 -37.34 9.27 19.85
C SER A 259 -37.39 10.63 20.55
N ASP A 260 -36.36 11.46 20.41
CA ASP A 260 -36.33 12.81 20.98
C ASP A 260 -37.43 13.72 20.37
N ARG A 261 -37.65 13.64 19.05
CA ARG A 261 -38.80 14.31 18.41
C ARG A 261 -40.14 13.84 18.95
N TYR A 262 -40.29 12.56 19.27
CA TYR A 262 -41.50 12.01 19.84
C TYR A 262 -41.73 12.51 21.28
N ILE A 263 -40.69 12.50 22.12
CA ILE A 263 -40.73 12.99 23.50
C ILE A 263 -41.14 14.47 23.54
N ARG A 264 -40.55 15.31 22.66
CA ARG A 264 -40.93 16.73 22.58
C ARG A 264 -42.41 16.93 22.19
N LYS A 265 -42.95 16.12 21.28
CA LYS A 265 -44.37 16.17 20.91
C LYS A 265 -45.29 15.74 22.06
N MET A 266 -44.89 14.74 22.84
CA MET A 266 -45.63 14.29 24.01
C MET A 266 -45.68 15.38 25.09
N ASN A 267 -44.53 15.95 25.45
CA ASN A 267 -44.44 17.04 26.43
C ASN A 267 -45.28 18.26 26.01
N TYR A 268 -45.28 18.62 24.73
CA TYR A 268 -46.11 19.70 24.22
C TYR A 268 -47.62 19.41 24.35
N LYS A 269 -48.05 18.18 24.01
CA LYS A 269 -49.45 17.77 24.16
C LYS A 269 -49.89 17.77 25.62
N GLU A 270 -49.02 17.33 26.52
CA GLU A 270 -49.27 17.29 27.94
C GLU A 270 -49.37 18.69 28.56
N GLN A 271 -48.43 19.59 28.24
CA GLN A 271 -48.51 21.00 28.64
C GLN A 271 -49.79 21.67 28.11
N LYS A 272 -50.22 21.34 26.89
CA LYS A 272 -51.46 21.86 26.32
C LYS A 272 -52.70 21.35 27.08
N ARG A 273 -52.70 20.09 27.52
CA ARG A 273 -53.77 19.53 28.37
C ARG A 273 -53.82 20.21 29.73
N LEU A 274 -52.67 20.38 30.39
CA LEU A 274 -52.57 21.08 31.67
C LEU A 274 -53.07 22.53 31.59
N ARG A 275 -52.68 23.27 30.54
CA ARG A 275 -53.19 24.63 30.30
C ARG A 275 -54.70 24.67 30.08
N LYS A 276 -55.26 23.69 29.36
CA LYS A 276 -56.72 23.59 29.18
C LYS A 276 -57.44 23.31 30.49
N ALA A 277 -56.92 22.40 31.32
CA ALA A 277 -57.49 22.06 32.62
C ALA A 277 -57.45 23.27 33.57
N ALA A 278 -56.30 23.96 33.68
CA ALA A 278 -56.17 25.17 34.49
C ALA A 278 -57.14 26.29 34.02
N ASN A 279 -57.28 26.50 32.71
CA ASN A 279 -58.23 27.47 32.17
C ASN A 279 -59.70 27.09 32.44
N ALA A 280 -60.03 25.80 32.46
CA ALA A 280 -61.36 25.32 32.82
C ALA A 280 -61.66 25.58 34.30
N GLU A 281 -60.70 25.29 35.19
CA GLU A 281 -60.83 25.55 36.63
C GLU A 281 -60.99 27.05 36.94
N ILE A 282 -60.22 27.91 36.28
CA ILE A 282 -60.35 29.38 36.41
C ILE A 282 -61.76 29.84 36.00
N ARG A 283 -62.32 29.26 34.93
CA ARG A 283 -63.68 29.59 34.48
C ARG A 283 -64.74 29.16 35.50
N GLU A 284 -64.61 27.98 36.08
CA GLU A 284 -65.51 27.53 37.15
C GLU A 284 -65.43 28.42 38.39
N ARG A 285 -64.22 28.78 38.84
CA ARG A 285 -64.05 29.69 39.98
C ARG A 285 -64.68 31.06 39.72
N ARG A 286 -64.53 31.60 38.50
CA ARG A 286 -65.18 32.87 38.11
C ARG A 286 -66.71 32.77 38.15
N ARG A 287 -67.28 31.68 37.63
CA ARG A 287 -68.73 31.43 37.70
C ARG A 287 -69.24 31.37 39.15
N LYS A 288 -68.55 30.64 40.02
CA LYS A 288 -68.91 30.56 41.45
C LYS A 288 -68.85 31.91 42.15
N ILE A 289 -67.86 32.76 41.82
CA ILE A 289 -67.77 34.12 42.36
C ILE A 289 -68.89 35.02 41.84
N GLU A 290 -69.25 34.93 40.56
CA GLU A 290 -70.37 35.67 39.97
C GLU A 290 -71.72 35.25 40.56
N GLU A 291 -71.93 33.95 40.79
CA GLU A 291 -73.13 33.42 41.46
C GLU A 291 -73.21 33.86 42.93
N ALA A 292 -72.08 33.90 43.64
CA ALA A 292 -72.02 34.40 45.02
C ALA A 292 -72.27 35.91 45.14
N LYS A 293 -71.94 36.70 44.10
CA LYS A 293 -72.26 38.14 44.05
C LYS A 293 -73.72 38.45 43.72
N ARG A 294 -74.46 37.48 43.18
CA ARG A 294 -75.89 37.60 42.84
C ARG A 294 -76.83 37.19 43.98
N ARG A 295 -76.28 36.58 45.04
CA ARG A 295 -76.98 36.29 46.30
C ARG A 295 -76.68 37.40 47.30
#